data_AF-A0A2E8D8W7-F1
#
_entry.id   AF-A0A2E8D8W7-F1
#
_cell.length_a   1.000
_cell.length_b   1.000
_cell.length_c   1.000
_cell.angle_alpha   90.00
_cell.angle_beta   90.00
_cell.angle_gamma   90.00
#
_symmetry.space_group_name_H-M   'P 1'
#
loop_
_entity.id
_entity.type
_entity.pdbx_description
1 polymer ?
#
loop_
_entity_poly.entity_id
_entity_poly.type
_entity_poly.pdbx_seq_one_letter_code
_entity_poly.pdbx_strand_id
1 'polypeptide(L)'
;MQRVHQVLFMVSVAVLSWLSMMALHELGHVVGAYLTGGGVERVVLQPFSISRTDVSPNPHPAIVVWLGPVFGCLIPLAICAVVPRSRARLRKIAHFIAGFCLIANGAYDLIKGLRRCYYASKW
;
A
#
# COMPACT_ATOMS: atom_id res chain seq x y z
N MET A 1 14.99 -7.42 -30.32
CA MET A 1 15.12 -8.21 -29.06
C MET A 1 15.36 -7.38 -27.80
N GLN A 2 16.24 -6.37 -27.79
CA GLN A 2 16.56 -5.60 -26.57
C GLN A 2 15.38 -4.76 -26.01
N ARG A 3 14.59 -4.11 -26.89
CA ARG A 3 13.46 -3.28 -26.42
C ARG A 3 12.34 -4.09 -25.76
N VAL A 4 12.10 -5.32 -26.20
CA VAL A 4 11.08 -6.21 -25.60
C VAL A 4 11.46 -6.58 -24.17
N HIS A 5 12.72 -6.93 -23.91
CA HIS A 5 13.21 -7.19 -22.56
C HIS A 5 13.13 -5.96 -21.65
N GLN A 6 13.40 -4.77 -22.17
CA GLN A 6 13.27 -3.52 -21.42
C GLN A 6 11.81 -3.24 -21.06
N VAL A 7 10.88 -3.40 -22.00
CA VAL A 7 9.44 -3.22 -21.76
C VAL A 7 8.94 -4.24 -20.74
N LEU A 8 9.26 -5.52 -20.92
CA LEU A 8 8.89 -6.57 -19.98
C LEU A 8 9.40 -6.26 -18.58
N PHE A 9 10.66 -5.85 -18.45
CA PHE A 9 11.23 -5.46 -17.16
C PHE A 9 10.49 -4.29 -16.52
N MET A 10 10.20 -3.22 -17.28
CA MET A 10 9.45 -2.06 -16.78
C MET A 10 8.04 -2.46 -16.32
N VAL A 11 7.33 -3.27 -17.11
CA VAL A 11 5.99 -3.76 -16.79
C VAL A 11 6.03 -4.62 -15.53
N SER A 12 6.98 -5.55 -15.42
CA SER A 12 7.14 -6.38 -14.23
C SER A 12 7.41 -5.55 -12.98
N VAL A 13 8.28 -4.54 -13.05
CA VAL A 13 8.55 -3.64 -11.92
C VAL A 13 7.31 -2.82 -11.55
N ALA A 14 6.54 -2.33 -12.53
CA ALA A 14 5.31 -1.59 -12.29
C ALA A 14 4.24 -2.46 -11.59
N VAL A 15 4.00 -3.68 -12.11
CA VAL A 15 3.08 -4.65 -11.51
C VAL A 15 3.51 -5.03 -10.10
N LEU A 16 4.81 -5.29 -9.89
CA LEU A 16 5.36 -5.58 -8.57
C LEU A 16 5.15 -4.41 -7.60
N SER A 17 5.34 -3.17 -8.07
CA SER A 17 5.12 -1.96 -7.26
C SER A 17 3.66 -1.83 -6.83
N TRP A 18 2.72 -2.07 -7.75
CA TRP A 18 1.29 -2.05 -7.48
C TRP A 18 0.87 -3.12 -6.47
N LEU A 19 1.29 -4.37 -6.68
CA LEU A 19 1.00 -5.48 -5.77
C LEU A 19 1.61 -5.25 -4.39
N SER A 20 2.85 -4.75 -4.33
CA SER A 20 3.52 -4.44 -3.06
C SER A 20 2.79 -3.34 -2.30
N MET A 21 2.35 -2.28 -2.98
CA MET A 21 1.58 -1.20 -2.37
C MET A 21 0.30 -1.74 -1.71
N MET A 22 -0.51 -2.50 -2.45
CA MET A 22 -1.76 -3.06 -1.92
C MET A 22 -1.52 -4.03 -0.77
N ALA A 23 -0.55 -4.94 -0.92
CA ALA A 23 -0.24 -5.93 0.11
C ALA A 23 0.20 -5.25 1.42
N LEU A 24 1.09 -4.26 1.34
CA LEU A 24 1.59 -3.55 2.52
C LEU A 24 0.55 -2.61 3.14
N HIS A 25 -0.31 -2.00 2.32
CA HIS A 25 -1.44 -1.19 2.78
C HIS A 25 -2.44 -2.02 3.58
N GLU A 26 -2.90 -3.16 3.04
CA GLU A 26 -3.83 -4.03 3.77
C GLU A 26 -3.17 -4.71 4.97
N LEU A 27 -1.89 -5.07 4.88
CA LEU A 27 -1.15 -5.60 6.03
C LEU A 27 -1.10 -4.59 7.17
N GLY A 28 -0.98 -3.29 6.89
CA GLY A 28 -1.08 -2.26 7.92
C GLY A 28 -2.44 -2.23 8.62
N HIS A 29 -3.54 -2.42 7.88
CA HIS A 29 -4.88 -2.55 8.48
C HIS A 29 -4.99 -3.80 9.36
N VAL A 30 -4.45 -4.94 8.92
CA VAL A 30 -4.40 -6.19 9.69
C VAL A 30 -3.60 -6.00 10.99
N VAL A 31 -2.41 -5.42 10.90
CA VAL A 31 -1.58 -5.14 12.08
C VAL A 31 -2.30 -4.17 13.03
N GLY A 32 -2.97 -3.15 12.50
CA GLY A 32 -3.77 -2.23 13.29
C GLY A 32 -4.96 -2.89 14.00
N ALA A 33 -5.64 -3.83 13.34
CA ALA A 33 -6.69 -4.63 13.96
C ALA A 33 -6.15 -5.41 15.15
N TYR A 34 -5.08 -6.19 14.97
CA TYR A 34 -4.48 -6.98 16.04
C TYR A 34 -3.96 -6.10 17.20
N LEU A 35 -3.30 -4.98 16.91
CA LEU A 35 -2.78 -4.06 17.94
C LEU A 35 -3.87 -3.36 18.74
N THR A 36 -5.02 -3.10 18.12
CA THR A 36 -6.17 -2.47 18.80
C THR A 36 -7.05 -3.50 19.52
N GLY A 37 -6.72 -4.79 19.47
CA GLY A 37 -7.50 -5.87 20.08
C GLY A 37 -8.71 -6.30 19.25
N GLY A 38 -8.74 -5.91 17.97
CA GLY A 38 -9.76 -6.32 17.01
C GLY A 38 -9.42 -7.62 16.27
N GLY A 39 -10.44 -8.41 15.96
CA GLY A 39 -10.31 -9.60 15.12
C GLY A 39 -10.38 -9.24 13.64
N VAL A 40 -9.50 -9.82 12.83
CA VAL A 40 -9.58 -9.72 11.37
C VAL A 40 -10.50 -10.83 10.87
N GLU A 41 -11.70 -10.47 10.39
CA GLU A 41 -12.65 -11.45 9.88
C GLU A 41 -12.35 -11.81 8.43
N ARG A 42 -11.96 -10.82 7.61
CA ARG A 42 -11.72 -11.04 6.19
C ARG A 42 -10.77 -10.01 5.61
N VAL A 43 -9.83 -10.47 4.81
CA VAL A 43 -8.97 -9.61 3.97
C VAL A 43 -9.31 -9.87 2.52
N VAL A 44 -9.94 -8.91 1.86
CA VAL A 44 -10.26 -8.96 0.43
C VAL A 44 -9.24 -8.12 -0.32
N LEU A 45 -8.20 -8.78 -0.82
CA LEU A 45 -7.22 -8.20 -1.74
C LEU A 45 -7.78 -8.30 -3.16
N GLN A 46 -8.33 -7.20 -3.66
CA GLN A 46 -8.75 -7.13 -5.06
C GLN A 46 -7.84 -6.18 -5.83
N PRO A 47 -7.03 -6.69 -6.78
CA PRO A 47 -6.04 -5.89 -7.50
C PRO A 47 -6.59 -4.71 -8.31
N PHE A 48 -7.89 -4.75 -8.63
CA PHE A 48 -8.60 -3.78 -9.48
C PHE A 48 -9.77 -3.09 -8.77
N SER A 49 -9.96 -3.31 -7.47
CA SER A 49 -11.01 -2.64 -6.68
C SER A 49 -10.52 -2.27 -5.29
N ILE A 50 -11.33 -1.51 -4.56
CA ILE A 50 -10.98 -1.03 -3.23
C ILE A 50 -10.83 -2.25 -2.32
N SER A 51 -9.59 -2.55 -1.91
CA SER A 51 -9.32 -3.64 -0.98
C SER A 51 -9.95 -3.31 0.38
N ARG A 52 -10.50 -4.34 1.01
CA ARG A 52 -11.25 -4.21 2.27
C ARG A 52 -10.73 -5.25 3.26
N THR A 53 -10.30 -4.76 4.41
CA THR A 53 -10.10 -5.58 5.60
C THR A 53 -11.28 -5.33 6.54
N ASP A 54 -12.13 -6.34 6.71
CA ASP A 54 -13.25 -6.31 7.65
C ASP A 54 -12.74 -6.72 9.04
N VAL A 55 -12.90 -5.83 10.02
CA VAL A 55 -12.35 -5.95 11.38
C VAL A 55 -13.49 -5.87 12.39
N SER A 56 -13.57 -6.85 13.28
CA SER A 56 -14.56 -6.93 14.35
C SER A 56 -13.98 -7.65 15.59
N PRO A 57 -14.10 -7.09 16.80
CA PRO A 57 -14.52 -5.72 17.10
C PRO A 57 -13.46 -4.70 16.63
N ASN A 58 -13.85 -3.48 16.26
CA ASN A 58 -12.90 -2.41 15.91
C ASN A 58 -13.02 -1.27 16.93
N PRO A 59 -12.33 -1.36 18.08
CA PRO A 59 -12.46 -0.37 19.15
C PRO A 59 -11.84 0.99 18.75
N HIS A 60 -10.86 1.01 17.84
CA HIS A 60 -10.18 2.22 17.39
C HIS A 60 -10.08 2.31 15.85
N PRO A 61 -11.18 2.62 15.16
CA PRO A 61 -11.25 2.59 13.70
C PRO A 61 -10.32 3.60 13.03
N ALA A 62 -10.03 4.72 13.69
CA ALA A 62 -9.06 5.70 13.19
C ALA A 62 -7.64 5.09 13.12
N ILE A 63 -7.21 4.38 14.17
CA ILE A 63 -5.86 3.79 14.23
C ILE A 63 -5.70 2.74 13.13
N VAL A 64 -6.70 1.87 12.98
CA VAL A 64 -6.71 0.83 11.93
C VAL A 64 -6.61 1.47 10.54
N VAL A 65 -7.38 2.53 10.26
CA VAL A 65 -7.36 3.22 8.96
C VAL A 65 -6.01 3.88 8.66
N TRP A 66 -5.39 4.54 9.64
CA TRP A 66 -4.10 5.21 9.42
C TRP A 66 -2.92 4.24 9.32
N LEU A 67 -3.00 3.07 9.97
CA LEU A 67 -1.91 2.10 9.93
C LEU A 67 -1.70 1.48 8.56
N GLY A 68 -2.73 1.39 7.71
CA GLY A 68 -2.60 0.92 6.34
C GLY A 68 -1.61 1.75 5.51
N PRO A 69 -1.89 3.05 5.28
CA PRO A 69 -0.99 3.97 4.59
C PRO A 69 0.39 4.09 5.25
N VAL A 70 0.43 4.14 6.58
CA VAL A 70 1.69 4.27 7.35
C VAL A 70 2.61 3.08 7.09
N PHE A 71 2.10 1.83 7.21
CA PHE A 71 2.89 0.64 6.92
C PHE A 71 3.19 0.52 5.42
N GLY A 72 2.21 0.86 4.57
CA GLY A 72 2.35 0.92 3.11
C GLY A 72 3.46 1.86 2.63
N CYS A 73 3.81 2.88 3.41
CA CYS A 73 4.91 3.81 3.12
C CYS A 73 6.21 3.48 3.87
N LEU A 74 6.13 3.14 5.16
CA LEU A 74 7.31 2.89 5.99
C LEU A 74 8.06 1.62 5.58
N ILE A 75 7.36 0.53 5.24
CA ILE A 75 8.02 -0.73 4.90
C ILE A 75 8.84 -0.59 3.60
N PRO A 76 8.31 -0.03 2.49
CA PRO A 76 9.11 0.18 1.28
C PRO A 76 10.31 1.11 1.50
N LEU A 77 10.14 2.17 2.30
CA LEU A 77 11.23 3.09 2.65
C LEU A 77 12.31 2.40 3.49
N ALA A 78 11.92 1.58 4.47
CA ALA A 78 12.85 0.80 5.28
C ALA A 78 13.63 -0.22 4.43
N ILE A 79 12.95 -0.94 3.54
CA ILE A 79 13.61 -1.85 2.58
C ILE A 79 14.62 -1.07 1.74
N CYS A 80 14.25 0.12 1.26
CA CYS A 80 15.15 0.97 0.48
C CYS A 80 16.38 1.43 1.27
N ALA A 81 16.24 1.69 2.58
CA ALA A 81 17.34 2.09 3.47
C ALA A 81 18.33 0.95 3.77
N VAL A 82 17.85 -0.29 3.84
CA VAL A 82 18.67 -1.48 4.14
C VAL A 82 19.45 -1.97 2.91
N VAL A 83 19.03 -1.63 1.68
CA VAL A 83 19.73 -2.05 0.47
C VAL A 83 21.14 -1.40 0.40
N PRO A 84 22.23 -2.20 0.40
CA PRO A 84 23.57 -1.67 0.45
C PRO A 84 23.95 -0.91 -0.82
N ARG A 85 24.81 0.12 -0.67
CA ARG A 85 25.29 0.97 -1.78
C ARG A 85 25.98 0.18 -2.90
N SER A 86 26.56 -0.98 -2.58
CA SER A 86 27.19 -1.89 -3.54
C SER A 86 26.21 -2.45 -4.58
N ARG A 87 24.90 -2.48 -4.30
CA ARG A 87 23.86 -2.96 -5.23
C ARG A 87 23.09 -1.80 -5.85
N ALA A 88 23.79 -0.91 -6.57
CA ALA A 88 23.21 0.30 -7.16
C ALA A 88 21.95 0.07 -8.02
N ARG A 89 21.88 -1.03 -8.78
CA ARG A 89 20.69 -1.40 -9.58
C ARG A 89 19.48 -1.72 -8.70
N LEU A 90 19.64 -2.61 -7.71
CA LEU A 90 18.55 -2.92 -6.76
C LEU A 90 18.12 -1.69 -5.99
N ARG A 91 19.08 -0.83 -5.60
CA ARG A 91 18.77 0.41 -4.90
C ARG A 91 17.88 1.34 -5.72
N LYS A 92 18.12 1.46 -7.04
CA LYS A 92 17.25 2.24 -7.94
C LYS A 92 15.85 1.66 -8.04
N ILE A 93 15.72 0.33 -8.15
CA ILE A 93 14.42 -0.35 -8.19
C ILE A 93 13.67 -0.16 -6.86
N ALA A 94 14.36 -0.31 -5.73
CA ALA A 94 13.78 -0.10 -4.41
C ALA A 94 13.30 1.35 -4.20
N HIS A 95 14.07 2.35 -4.64
CA HIS A 95 13.63 3.76 -4.62
C HIS A 95 12.39 3.97 -5.49
N PHE A 96 12.33 3.36 -6.67
CA PHE A 96 11.16 3.47 -7.56
C PHE A 96 9.91 2.87 -6.90
N ILE A 97 10.03 1.66 -6.33
CA ILE A 97 8.93 1.00 -5.62
C ILE A 97 8.50 1.83 -4.41
N ALA A 98 9.44 2.34 -3.61
CA ALA A 98 9.14 3.15 -2.43
C ALA A 98 8.45 4.47 -2.79
N GLY A 99 8.95 5.18 -3.81
CA GLY A 99 8.32 6.39 -4.32
C GLY A 99 6.93 6.14 -4.89
N PHE A 100 6.75 5.06 -5.65
CA PHE A 100 5.45 4.64 -6.16
C PHE A 100 4.47 4.35 -5.02
N CYS A 101 4.88 3.58 -4.00
CA CYS A 101 4.05 3.28 -2.84
C CYS A 101 3.65 4.55 -2.10
N LEU A 102 4.55 5.52 -1.93
CA LEU A 102 4.25 6.78 -1.25
C LEU A 102 3.16 7.59 -1.97
N ILE A 103 3.32 7.76 -3.28
CA ILE A 103 2.36 8.51 -4.12
C ILE A 103 1.02 7.78 -4.17
N ALA A 104 1.05 6.46 -4.39
CA ALA A 104 -0.14 5.66 -4.55
C ALA A 104 -0.95 5.56 -3.25
N ASN A 105 -0.31 5.40 -2.09
CA ASN A 105 -0.99 5.43 -0.79
C ASN A 105 -1.66 6.81 -0.53
N GLY A 106 -0.94 7.91 -0.77
CA GLY A 106 -1.49 9.26 -0.60
C GLY A 106 -2.67 9.56 -1.54
N ALA A 107 -2.58 9.16 -2.81
CA ALA A 107 -3.68 9.30 -3.76
C ALA A 107 -4.89 8.45 -3.37
N TYR A 108 -4.66 7.25 -2.84
CA TYR A 108 -5.72 6.33 -2.44
C TYR A 108 -6.54 6.86 -1.26
N ASP A 109 -5.88 7.39 -0.24
CA ASP A 109 -6.55 8.02 0.90
C ASP A 109 -7.31 9.28 0.50
N LEU A 110 -6.74 10.09 -0.39
CA LEU A 110 -7.40 11.27 -0.93
C LEU A 110 -8.71 10.91 -1.67
N ILE A 111 -8.68 9.88 -2.53
CA ILE A 111 -9.87 9.41 -3.26
C ILE A 111 -10.93 8.88 -2.29
N LYS A 112 -10.52 8.12 -1.27
CA LYS A 112 -11.43 7.63 -0.21
C LYS A 112 -12.06 8.81 0.54
N GLY A 113 -11.27 9.81 0.91
CA GLY A 113 -11.73 11.03 1.58
C GLY A 113 -12.71 11.85 0.72
N LEU A 114 -12.40 12.04 -0.56
CA LEU A 114 -13.26 12.76 -1.50
C LEU A 114 -14.63 12.10 -1.66
N ARG A 115 -14.67 10.76 -1.80
CA ARG A 115 -15.95 10.04 -1.84
C ARG A 115 -16.75 10.28 -0.57
N ARG A 116 -16.10 10.24 0.60
CA ARG A 116 -16.78 10.44 1.88
C ARG A 116 -17.40 11.84 2.00
N CYS A 117 -16.69 12.88 1.53
CA CYS A 117 -17.23 14.24 1.46
C CYS A 117 -18.38 14.38 0.46
N TYR A 118 -18.27 13.76 -0.71
CA TYR A 118 -19.32 13.79 -1.74
C TYR A 118 -20.62 13.12 -1.29
N TYR A 119 -20.54 12.03 -0.50
CA TYR A 119 -21.71 11.41 0.10
C TYR A 119 -22.25 12.19 1.31
N ALA A 120 -21.39 12.89 2.05
CA ALA A 120 -21.81 13.74 3.17
C ALA A 120 -22.52 15.03 2.72
N SER A 121 -22.19 15.55 1.53
CA SER A 121 -22.83 16.76 0.96
C SER A 121 -24.14 16.48 0.21
N LYS A 122 -24.62 15.23 0.19
CA LYS A 122 -25.87 14.81 -0.46
C LYS A 122 -27.04 14.65 0.52
N TRP A 123 -26.85 15.12 1.75
CA TRP A 123 -27.83 15.21 2.83
C TRP A 123 -27.81 16.64 3.39
#